data_AF-A0A916R4M8-F1
#
_entry.id   AF-A0A916R4M8-F1
#
_cell.length_a   1.000
_cell.length_b   1.000
_cell.length_c   1.000
_cell.angle_alpha   90.00
_cell.angle_beta   90.00
_cell.angle_gamma   90.00
#
_symmetry.space_group_name_H-M   'P 1'
#
loop_
_entity.id
_entity.type
_entity.pdbx_description
1 polymer ?
#
loop_
_entity_poly.entity_id
_entity_poly.type
_entity_poly.pdbx_seq_one_letter_code
_entity_poly.pdbx_strand_id
1 'polypeptide(L)' 'MDLSKIDFVDSSGLGALVQLVKHTKQYEEGTLQIISNARVNQTVKLVRLEKFLSLRSSLDEAIENVKKS' A
#
# COMPACT_ATOMS: atom_id res chain seq x y z
N MET A 1 6.15 -2.68 -2.85
CA MET A 1 6.37 -1.30 -3.33
C MET A 1 6.78 -0.43 -2.16
N ASP A 2 7.83 0.38 -2.29
CA ASP A 2 8.35 1.20 -1.20
C ASP A 2 8.06 2.70 -1.41
N LEU A 3 7.26 3.27 -0.52
CA LEU A 3 6.88 4.69 -0.47
C LEU A 3 7.50 5.40 0.74
N SER A 4 8.45 4.79 1.45
CA SER A 4 9.06 5.34 2.67
C SER A 4 9.68 6.73 2.47
N LYS A 5 10.20 7.00 1.27
CA LYS A 5 10.84 8.28 0.89
C LYS A 5 9.89 9.30 0.26
N ILE A 6 8.59 8.98 0.14
CA ILE A 6 7.62 9.91 -0.44
C ILE A 6 7.09 10.85 0.65
N ASP A 7 7.08 12.14 0.34
CA ASP A 7 6.61 13.16 1.27
C ASP A 7 5.12 13.47 1.13
N PHE A 8 4.50 13.17 -0.01
CA PHE A 8 3.09 13.47 -0.25
C PHE A 8 2.46 12.51 -1.28
N VAL A 9 1.19 12.18 -1.06
CA VAL A 9 0.33 11.45 -2.00
C VAL A 9 -0.96 12.24 -2.15
N ASP A 10 -1.37 12.52 -3.38
CA ASP A 10 -2.58 13.25 -3.72
C ASP A 10 -3.76 12.30 -4.01
N SER A 11 -4.90 12.87 -4.38
CA SER A 11 -6.11 12.10 -4.72
C SER A 11 -5.91 11.20 -5.94
N SER A 12 -5.13 11.65 -6.94
CA SER A 12 -4.88 10.87 -8.15
C SER A 12 -3.93 9.70 -7.88
N GLY A 13 -2.87 9.92 -7.10
CA GLY A 13 -1.95 8.88 -6.67
C GLY A 13 -2.65 7.79 -5.88
N LEU A 14 -3.52 8.16 -4.94
CA LEU A 14 -4.34 7.20 -4.21
C LEU A 14 -5.26 6.38 -5.12
N GLY A 15 -5.90 7.02 -6.10
CA GLY A 15 -6.73 6.33 -7.09
C GLY A 15 -5.94 5.31 -7.91
N ALA A 16 -4.73 5.67 -8.33
CA ALA A 16 -3.82 4.77 -9.02
C ALA A 16 -3.43 3.56 -8.15
N LEU A 17 -3.10 3.78 -6.87
CA LEU A 17 -2.79 2.70 -5.91
C LEU A 17 -3.95 1.71 -5.74
N VAL A 18 -5.17 2.23 -5.66
CA VAL A 18 -6.37 1.38 -5.56
C VAL A 18 -6.53 0.52 -6.81
N GLN A 19 -6.32 1.08 -8.00
CA GLN A 19 -6.42 0.33 -9.26
C GLN A 19 -5.34 -0.76 -9.35
N LEU A 20 -4.11 -0.45 -8.94
CA LEU A 20 -3.02 -1.43 -8.89
C LEU A 20 -3.36 -2.61 -7.98
N VAL A 21 -3.81 -2.37 -6.75
CA VAL A 21 -4.22 -3.44 -5.83
C VAL A 21 -5.37 -4.28 -6.39
N LYS A 22 -6.33 -3.65 -7.07
CA LYS A 22 -7.44 -4.37 -7.71
C LYS A 22 -6.93 -5.26 -8.85
N HIS A 23 -6.05 -4.75 -9.70
CA HIS A 23 -5.47 -5.54 -10.79
C HIS A 23 -4.67 -6.74 -10.27
N THR A 24 -3.80 -6.55 -9.28
CA THR A 24 -2.99 -7.67 -8.73
C THR A 24 -3.88 -8.74 -8.10
N LYS A 25 -4.92 -8.33 -7.37
CA LYS A 25 -5.88 -9.28 -6.76
C LYS A 25 -6.75 -10.01 -7.78
N GLN A 26 -7.13 -9.34 -8.87
CA GLN A 26 -8.09 -9.88 -9.83
C GLN A 26 -7.44 -10.77 -10.89
N TYR A 27 -6.22 -10.44 -11.35
CA TYR A 27 -5.63 -11.09 -12.52
C TYR A 27 -4.51 -12.07 -12.20
N GLU A 28 -3.81 -11.91 -11.07
CA GLU A 28 -2.59 -12.68 -10.78
C GLU A 28 -2.66 -13.48 -9.47
N GLU A 29 -3.80 -13.45 -8.75
CA GLU A 29 -3.91 -13.92 -7.35
C GLU A 29 -2.77 -13.39 -6.45
N GLY A 30 -2.17 -12.27 -6.86
CA GLY A 30 -0.96 -11.73 -6.27
C GLY A 30 -1.28 -10.78 -5.13
N THR A 31 -0.39 -10.72 -4.15
CA THR A 31 -0.49 -9.75 -3.06
C THR A 31 0.44 -8.57 -3.28
N LEU A 32 -0.11 -7.36 -3.24
CA LEU A 32 0.67 -6.13 -3.28
C LEU A 32 0.88 -5.62 -1.85
N GLN A 33 2.14 -5.60 -1.40
CA GLN A 33 2.53 -4.98 -0.13
C GLN A 33 3.10 -3.58 -0.39
N ILE A 34 2.67 -2.61 0.40
CA ILE A 34 3.09 -1.21 0.28
C ILE A 34 3.76 -0.80 1.59
N ILE A 35 5.03 -0.41 1.52
CA ILE A 35 5.80 0.12 2.65
C ILE A 35 5.62 1.64 2.65
N SER A 36 5.29 2.23 3.79
CA SER A 36 4.90 3.63 3.90
C SER A 36 5.44 4.26 5.18
N ASN A 37 5.53 5.59 5.19
CA ASN A 37 5.92 6.37 6.36
C ASN A 37 4.69 6.93 7.11
N ALA A 38 4.92 7.53 8.28
CA ALA A 38 3.85 8.08 9.12
C ALA A 38 3.00 9.14 8.41
N ARG A 39 3.60 9.96 7.53
CA ARG A 39 2.93 11.06 6.82
C ARG A 39 1.98 10.52 5.75
N VAL A 40 2.45 9.60 4.91
CA VAL A 40 1.60 8.94 3.90
C VAL A 40 0.50 8.11 4.58
N ASN A 41 0.82 7.41 5.68
CA ASN A 41 -0.18 6.66 6.44
C ASN A 41 -1.32 7.54 6.97
N GLN A 42 -1.05 8.78 7.39
CA GLN A 42 -2.10 9.69 7.83
C GLN A 42 -3.06 10.05 6.70
N THR A 43 -2.53 10.40 5.53
CA THR A 43 -3.36 10.71 4.35
C THR A 43 -4.23 9.51 3.95
N VAL A 44 -3.69 8.30 3.96
CA VAL A 44 -4.44 7.08 3.62
C VAL A 44 -5.49 6.73 4.69
N LYS A 45 -5.23 6.99 5.98
CA LYS A 45 -6.20 6.77 7.06
C LYS A 45 -7.41 7.68 6.96
N LEU A 46 -7.23 8.94 6.54
CA LEU A 46 -8.33 9.90 6.39
C LEU A 46 -9.39 9.41 5.39
N VAL A 47 -8.94 8.70 4.36
CA VAL A 47 -9.78 8.11 3.30
C VAL A 47 -10.14 6.64 3.56
N ARG A 48 -9.78 6.09 4.72
CA ARG A 48 -10.08 4.72 5.17
C ARG A 48 -9.57 3.61 4.24
N LEU A 49 -8.44 3.82 3.58
CA LEU A 49 -7.86 2.85 2.64
C LEU A 49 -6.68 2.08 3.23
N GLU A 50 -6.34 2.27 4.50
CA GLU A 50 -5.14 1.69 5.11
C GLU A 50 -5.18 0.16 5.16
N LYS A 51 -6.38 -0.40 5.42
CA LYS A 51 -6.61 -1.85 5.41
C LYS A 51 -6.67 -2.42 3.99
N PHE A 52 -7.13 -1.61 3.03
CA PHE A 52 -7.26 -2.04 1.65
C PHE A 52 -5.90 -2.13 0.95
N LEU A 53 -5.03 -1.16 1.23
CA LEU A 53 -3.69 -1.03 0.65
C LEU A 53 -2.61 -1.87 1.34
N SER A 54 -2.96 -2.67 2.37
CA SER A 54 -2.01 -3.50 3.13
C SER A 54 -0.73 -2.75 3.51
N LEU A 55 -0.89 -1.55 4.10
CA LEU A 55 0.25 -0.69 4.43
C LEU A 55 1.11 -1.28 5.55
N ARG A 56 2.43 -1.25 5.35
CA ARG A 56 3.46 -1.76 6.26
C ARG A 56 4.43 -0.67 6.63
N SER A 57 5.01 -0.78 7.83
CA SER A 57 5.95 0.23 8.33
C SER A 57 7.40 -0.09 8.02
N SER A 58 7.71 -1.34 7.67
CA SER A 58 9.07 -1.78 7.33
C SER A 58 9.08 -2.78 6.18
N LEU A 59 10.26 -2.92 5.57
CA LEU A 59 10.52 -3.92 4.53
C LEU A 59 10.37 -5.34 5.07
N ASP A 60 10.88 -5.60 6.27
CA ASP A 60 10.80 -6.92 6.90
C ASP A 60 9.34 -7.37 7.10
N GLU A 61 8.49 -6.47 7.62
CA GLU A 61 7.06 -6.74 7.82
C GLU A 61 6.38 -7.04 6.47
N ALA A 62 6.75 -6.32 5.41
CA ALA A 62 6.20 -6.54 4.08
C ALA A 62 6.61 -7.93 3.53
N ILE A 63 7.87 -8.32 3.67
CA ILE A 63 8.38 -9.62 3.19
C ILE A 63 7.72 -10.77 3.95
N GLU A 64 7.57 -10.67 5.27
CA GLU A 64 6.90 -11.70 6.07
C GLU A 64 5.44 -11.92 5.64
N ASN A 65 4.74 -10.86 5.25
CA ASN A 65 3.34 -10.95 4.81
C ASN A 65 3.20 -11.55 3.41
N VAL A 66 4.14 -11.31 2.50
CA VAL A 66 4.16 -11.99 1.19
C VAL A 66 4.30 -13.50 1.37
N LYS A 67 5.16 -13.95 2.30
CA LYS A 67 5.36 -15.39 2.57
C LYS A 67 4.17 -16.09 3.21
N LYS A 68 3.23 -15.34 3.79
CA LYS A 68 2.01 -15.85 4.45
C LYS A 68 0.78 -15.86 3.54
N SER A 69 0.89 -15.29 2.35
CA SER A 69 -0.19 -15.25 1.35
C SER A 69 -0.08 -16.42 0.39
#